data_AF-X0U039-F1
#
_entry.id   AF-X0U039-F1
#
_cell.length_a   1.000
_cell.length_b   1.000
_cell.length_c   1.000
_cell.angle_alpha   90.00
_cell.angle_beta   90.00
_cell.angle_gamma   90.00
#
_symmetry.space_group_name_H-M   'P 1'
#
loop_
_entity.id
_entity.type
_entity.pdbx_description
1 polymer ?
#
loop_
_entity_poly.entity_id
_entity_poly.type
_entity_poly.pdbx_seq_one_letter_code
_entity_poly.pdbx_strand_id
1 'polypeptide(L)'
;GNHVFMLTDQIELGEWVLHTPDVWENHITPHALISFPTKEHWRKPSILKLIERSAEELLGLAAAFNFTNVLIPRPGCGAGQLSWDDVCPVLNGILDDRFAAVTFG
;
A
#
# COMPACT_ATOMS: atom_id res chain seq x y z
N GLY A 1 -3.87 -11.80 -14.28
CA GLY A 1 -2.73 -11.31 -13.48
C GLY A 1 -3.09 -11.44 -12.01
N ASN A 2 -2.12 -11.66 -11.13
CA ASN A 2 -2.40 -11.68 -9.70
C ASN A 2 -2.56 -10.23 -9.23
N HIS A 3 -3.79 -9.84 -8.85
CA HIS A 3 -4.09 -8.51 -8.36
C HIS A 3 -3.91 -8.45 -6.85
N VAL A 4 -3.23 -7.42 -6.34
CA VAL A 4 -3.06 -7.17 -4.90
C VAL A 4 -3.67 -5.81 -4.59
N PHE A 5 -4.54 -5.74 -3.59
CA PHE A 5 -5.03 -4.48 -3.05
C PHE A 5 -4.33 -4.17 -1.74
N MET A 6 -4.07 -2.89 -1.49
CA MET A 6 -3.53 -2.43 -0.22
C MET A 6 -4.56 -1.64 0.56
N LEU A 7 -4.70 -1.97 1.85
CA LEU A 7 -5.42 -1.11 2.78
C LEU A 7 -4.42 -0.24 3.51
N THR A 8 -4.68 1.06 3.49
CA THR A 8 -4.00 2.00 4.39
C THR A 8 -4.87 2.19 5.61
N ASP A 9 -4.27 1.88 6.76
CA ASP A 9 -4.69 2.13 8.14
C ASP A 9 -5.03 0.86 8.93
N GLN A 10 -4.54 0.84 10.17
CA GLN A 10 -4.39 -0.27 11.14
C GLN A 10 -3.09 -1.09 11.02
N ILE A 11 -2.05 -0.67 11.77
CA ILE A 11 -1.25 -1.63 12.56
C ILE A 11 -0.98 -0.99 13.93
N GLU A 12 -1.76 -1.38 14.95
CA GLU A 12 -1.21 -1.42 16.30
C GLU A 12 -0.30 -2.66 16.35
N LEU A 13 1.01 -2.45 16.48
CA LEU A 13 2.06 -3.47 16.65
C LEU A 13 2.36 -4.39 15.45
N GLY A 14 3.32 -3.98 14.61
CA GLY A 14 4.37 -4.84 14.02
C GLY A 14 4.03 -6.07 13.16
N GLU A 15 2.77 -6.46 12.98
CA GLU A 15 2.42 -7.70 12.27
C GLU A 15 1.88 -7.46 10.87
N TRP A 16 2.50 -8.11 9.88
CA TRP A 16 2.03 -8.17 8.50
C TRP A 16 0.94 -9.23 8.38
N VAL A 17 -0.27 -8.84 7.96
CA VAL A 17 -1.36 -9.78 7.70
C VAL A 17 -1.61 -9.84 6.20
N LEU A 18 -1.25 -10.97 5.59
CA LEU A 18 -1.65 -11.33 4.24
C LEU A 18 -3.00 -12.05 4.31
N HIS A 19 -4.07 -11.44 3.81
CA HIS A 19 -5.38 -12.10 3.73
C HIS A 19 -5.81 -12.33 2.27
N THR A 20 -6.22 -13.56 1.96
CA THR A 20 -6.82 -13.96 0.68
C THR A 20 -8.24 -14.49 0.91
N PRO A 21 -9.30 -13.67 0.84
CA PRO A 21 -10.65 -14.16 1.13
C PRO A 21 -11.26 -14.86 -0.09
N ASP A 22 -11.92 -16.00 0.13
CA ASP A 22 -12.40 -16.90 -0.93
C ASP A 22 -13.58 -16.37 -1.78
N VAL A 23 -14.23 -15.26 -1.40
CA VAL A 23 -15.43 -14.75 -2.07
C VAL A 23 -15.47 -13.22 -2.11
N TRP A 24 -15.28 -12.65 -3.31
CA TRP A 24 -15.53 -11.23 -3.61
C TRP A 24 -16.37 -11.17 -4.90
N GLU A 25 -17.60 -10.66 -4.83
CA GLU A 25 -18.55 -10.59 -5.96
C GLU A 25 -18.25 -9.47 -6.99
N ASN A 26 -17.03 -8.93 -7.02
CA ASN A 26 -16.61 -7.95 -8.02
C ASN A 26 -15.61 -8.59 -8.99
N HIS A 27 -15.63 -8.18 -10.27
CA HIS A 27 -14.82 -8.72 -11.37
C HIS A 27 -13.29 -8.56 -11.21
N ILE A 28 -12.81 -8.15 -10.03
CA ILE A 28 -11.41 -8.11 -9.62
C ILE A 28 -11.33 -8.77 -8.25
N THR A 29 -11.04 -10.07 -8.21
CA THR A 29 -10.73 -10.78 -6.96
C THR A 29 -9.25 -10.58 -6.64
N PRO A 30 -8.87 -9.86 -5.57
CA PRO A 30 -7.47 -9.82 -5.16
C PRO A 30 -6.99 -11.19 -4.68
N HIS A 31 -5.78 -11.54 -5.09
CA HIS A 31 -5.07 -12.69 -4.52
C HIS A 31 -4.32 -12.33 -3.25
N ALA A 32 -4.28 -11.05 -2.86
CA ALA A 32 -3.64 -10.62 -1.62
C ALA A 32 -4.18 -9.26 -1.18
N LEU A 33 -4.29 -9.12 0.14
CA LEU A 33 -4.48 -7.86 0.85
C LEU A 33 -3.25 -7.60 1.71
N ILE A 34 -2.60 -6.45 1.52
CA ILE A 34 -1.36 -6.09 2.23
C ILE A 34 -1.57 -4.78 2.99
N SER A 35 -1.17 -4.76 4.27
CA SER A 35 -1.12 -3.54 5.07
C SER A 35 0.04 -2.66 4.63
N PHE A 36 -0.18 -1.34 4.56
CA PHE A 36 0.86 -0.37 4.23
C PHE A 36 0.91 0.72 5.30
N PRO A 37 1.75 0.54 6.34
CA PRO A 37 1.87 1.47 7.44
C PRO A 37 2.28 2.87 6.99
N THR A 38 1.56 3.88 7.48
CA THR A 38 1.93 5.29 7.23
C THR A 38 2.01 6.12 8.50
N LYS A 39 1.64 5.56 9.66
CA LYS A 39 1.53 6.22 10.96
C LYS A 39 1.99 5.26 12.04
N GLU A 40 2.49 5.81 13.15
CA GLU A 40 2.71 5.05 14.39
C GLU A 40 1.45 4.90 15.24
N HIS A 41 0.50 5.84 15.07
CA HIS A 41 -0.73 5.87 15.82
C HIS A 41 -1.82 6.54 14.97
N TRP A 42 -3.03 5.96 14.94
CA TRP A 42 -4.12 6.40 14.05
C TRP A 42 -4.48 7.89 14.20
N ARG A 43 -4.44 8.41 15.44
CA ARG A 43 -4.68 9.85 15.77
C ARG A 43 -3.59 10.82 15.31
N LYS A 44 -2.41 10.34 14.89
CA LYS A 44 -1.30 11.20 14.46
C LYS A 44 -1.31 11.40 12.93
N PRO A 45 -0.65 12.45 12.42
CA PRO A 45 -0.37 12.57 10.99
C PRO A 45 0.49 11.41 10.48
N SER A 46 0.43 11.16 9.17
CA SER A 46 1.30 10.20 8.51
C SER A 46 2.74 10.70 8.45
N ILE A 47 3.68 9.76 8.37
CA ILE A 47 5.12 10.00 8.41
C ILE A 47 5.70 9.55 7.07
N LEU A 48 6.32 10.47 6.34
CA LEU A 48 6.90 10.20 5.02
C LEU A 48 7.96 9.08 5.07
N LYS A 49 8.74 9.00 6.16
CA LYS A 49 9.73 7.94 6.36
C LYS A 49 9.11 6.54 6.50
N LEU A 50 7.90 6.43 7.07
CA LEU A 50 7.19 5.15 7.12
C LEU A 50 6.73 4.74 5.72
N ILE A 51 6.28 5.69 4.90
CA ILE A 51 5.88 5.41 3.51
C ILE A 51 7.07 4.92 2.69
N GLU A 52 8.23 5.56 2.80
CA GLU A 52 9.47 5.14 2.14
C GLU A 52 9.81 3.69 2.50
N ARG A 53 9.87 3.39 3.80
CA ARG A 53 10.14 2.04 4.30
C ARG A 53 9.11 1.01 3.81
N SER A 54 7.82 1.33 3.90
CA SER A 54 6.76 0.41 3.48
C SER A 54 6.76 0.17 1.97
N ALA A 55 7.20 1.14 1.15
CA ALA A 55 7.39 0.95 -0.28
C ALA A 55 8.55 -0.03 -0.58
N GLU A 56 9.67 0.07 0.14
CA GLU A 56 10.79 -0.87 0.01
C GLU A 56 10.37 -2.30 0.40
N GLU A 57 9.65 -2.44 1.52
CA GLU A 57 9.15 -3.73 1.99
C GLU A 57 8.15 -4.34 0.99
N LEU A 58 7.24 -3.52 0.44
CA LEU A 58 6.29 -3.93 -0.58
C LEU A 58 6.97 -4.39 -1.87
N LEU A 59 8.01 -3.69 -2.33
CA LEU A 59 8.79 -4.09 -3.52
C LEU A 59 9.42 -5.49 -3.32
N GLY A 60 9.96 -5.73 -2.12
CA GLY A 60 10.50 -7.03 -1.73
C GLY A 60 9.45 -8.13 -1.71
N LEU A 61 8.27 -7.87 -1.12
CA LEU A 61 7.14 -8.79 -1.14
C LEU A 61 6.67 -9.10 -2.56
N ALA A 62 6.57 -8.08 -3.41
CA ALA A 62 6.18 -8.28 -4.80
C ALA A 62 7.15 -9.16 -5.58
N ALA A 63 8.46 -9.05 -5.31
CA ALA A 63 9.45 -9.96 -5.88
C ALA A 63 9.32 -11.38 -5.31
N ALA A 64 9.21 -11.52 -3.98
CA ALA A 64 9.16 -12.82 -3.30
C ALA A 64 7.92 -13.65 -3.68
N PHE A 65 6.77 -13.00 -3.85
CA PHE A 65 5.49 -13.65 -4.17
C PHE A 65 5.09 -13.50 -5.64
N ASN A 66 5.99 -12.99 -6.49
CA ASN A 66 5.78 -12.80 -7.92
C ASN A 66 4.48 -12.02 -8.25
N PHE A 67 4.22 -10.96 -7.48
CA PHE A 67 3.13 -10.04 -7.76
C PHE A 67 3.48 -9.21 -8.99
N THR A 68 2.52 -9.12 -9.92
CA THR A 68 2.70 -8.45 -11.22
C THR A 68 1.75 -7.28 -11.41
N ASN A 69 0.71 -7.17 -10.58
CA ASN A 69 -0.29 -6.10 -10.65
C ASN A 69 -0.69 -5.70 -9.23
N VAL A 70 -0.14 -4.60 -8.72
CA VAL A 70 -0.39 -4.12 -7.35
C VAL A 70 -1.06 -2.75 -7.42
N LEU A 71 -2.22 -2.64 -6.80
CA LEU A 71 -2.96 -1.39 -6.70
C LEU A 71 -2.71 -0.75 -5.34
N ILE A 72 -2.22 0.48 -5.37
CA ILE A 72 -1.87 1.29 -4.21
C ILE A 72 -2.81 2.50 -4.17
N PRO A 73 -3.39 2.89 -3.03
CA PRO A 73 -4.06 4.18 -2.90
C PRO A 73 -3.03 5.34 -2.92
N ARG A 74 -3.39 6.51 -2.37
CA ARG A 74 -2.43 7.59 -2.07
C ARG A 74 -1.99 7.48 -0.59
N PRO A 75 -0.99 6.65 -0.24
CA PRO A 75 -0.66 6.36 1.15
C PRO A 75 -0.30 7.64 1.92
N GLY A 76 -0.88 7.80 3.11
CA GLY A 76 -0.65 8.94 3.99
C GLY A 76 -1.26 10.27 3.51
N CYS A 77 -1.95 10.30 2.38
CA CYS A 77 -2.73 11.46 1.95
C CYS A 77 -4.13 11.48 2.61
N GLY A 78 -4.84 12.61 2.52
CA GLY A 78 -6.18 12.76 3.09
C GLY A 78 -6.14 12.79 4.62
N ALA A 79 -6.63 11.74 5.29
CA ALA A 79 -6.59 11.63 6.75
C ALA A 79 -5.16 11.54 7.33
N GLY A 80 -4.17 11.20 6.50
CA GLY A 80 -2.76 11.24 6.85
C GLY A 80 -2.10 12.62 6.73
N GLN A 81 -2.79 13.58 6.11
CA GLN A 81 -2.38 14.99 5.98
C GLN A 81 -1.09 15.25 5.17
N LEU A 82 -0.50 14.25 4.52
CA LEU A 82 0.58 14.48 3.56
C LEU A 82 0.02 14.97 2.23
N SER A 83 0.79 15.81 1.53
CA SER A 83 0.50 16.17 0.15
C SER A 83 0.87 15.01 -0.78
N TRP A 84 0.06 14.79 -1.82
CA TRP A 84 0.44 13.84 -2.87
C TRP A 84 1.72 14.26 -3.59
N ASP A 85 1.98 15.57 -3.67
CA ASP A 85 3.20 16.11 -4.29
C ASP A 85 4.47 15.74 -3.51
N ASP A 86 4.34 15.46 -2.20
CA ASP A 86 5.46 14.98 -1.37
C ASP A 86 5.60 13.46 -1.43
N VAL A 87 4.48 12.74 -1.51
CA VAL A 87 4.43 11.26 -1.47
C VAL A 87 4.78 10.63 -2.81
N CYS A 88 4.25 11.18 -3.91
CA CYS A 88 4.42 10.62 -5.25
C CYS A 88 5.90 10.46 -5.67
N PRO A 89 6.78 11.46 -5.45
CA PRO A 89 8.20 11.31 -5.78
C PRO A 89 8.89 10.19 -4.98
N VAL A 90 8.52 9.99 -3.72
CA VAL A 90 9.06 8.92 -2.88
C VAL A 90 8.68 7.55 -3.44
N LEU A 91 7.39 7.36 -3.77
CA LEU A 91 6.92 6.11 -4.35
C LEU A 91 7.57 5.83 -5.71
N ASN A 92 7.67 6.83 -6.60
CA ASN A 92 8.30 6.69 -7.91
C ASN A 92 9.81 6.40 -7.84
N GLY A 93 10.46 6.76 -6.73
CA GLY A 93 11.87 6.44 -6.50
C GLY A 93 12.12 4.98 -6.11
N ILE A 94 11.08 4.23 -5.75
CA ILE A 94 11.19 2.88 -5.14
C ILE A 94 10.40 1.85 -5.95
N LEU A 95 9.16 2.16 -6.30
CA LEU A 95 8.23 1.23 -6.95
C LEU A 95 8.43 1.23 -8.46
N ASP A 96 8.27 0.05 -9.07
CA ASP A 96 8.39 -0.16 -10.51
C ASP A 96 7.02 -0.27 -11.21
N ASP A 97 7.04 -0.70 -12.47
CA ASP A 97 5.88 -0.79 -13.36
C ASP A 97 4.79 -1.79 -12.91
N ARG A 98 5.06 -2.60 -11.87
CA ARG A 98 4.08 -3.51 -11.27
C ARG A 98 3.04 -2.78 -10.42
N PHE A 99 3.32 -1.53 -10.02
CA PHE A 99 2.51 -0.78 -9.07
C PHE A 99 1.76 0.36 -9.75
N ALA A 100 0.45 0.45 -9.50
CA ALA A 100 -0.38 1.55 -9.97
C ALA A 100 -1.05 2.26 -8.81
N ALA A 101 -0.80 3.56 -8.70
CA ALA A 101 -1.50 4.43 -7.77
C ALA A 101 -2.92 4.73 -8.28
N VAL A 102 -3.94 4.46 -7.46
CA VAL A 102 -5.33 4.78 -7.77
C VAL A 102 -5.75 6.08 -7.08
N THR A 103 -6.32 6.98 -7.87
CA THR A 103 -6.87 8.25 -7.39
C THR A 103 -8.38 8.24 -7.56
N PHE A 104 -9.12 8.51 -6.49
CA PHE A 104 -10.55 8.77 -6.54
C PHE A 104 -10.74 10.27 -6.64
N GLY A 105 -11.39 10.72 -7.72
CA GLY A 105 -11.82 12.10 -7.94
C GLY A 105 -13.14 12.40 -7.25
#